data_AF-A0AAD4HAL5-F1
#
_entry.id   AF-A0AAD4HAL5-F1
#
_cell.length_a   1.000
_cell.length_b   1.000
_cell.length_c   1.000
_cell.angle_alpha   90.00
_cell.angle_beta   90.00
_cell.angle_gamma   90.00
#
_symmetry.space_group_name_H-M   'P 1'
#
loop_
_entity.id
_entity.type
_entity.pdbx_description
1 polymer ?
#
loop_
_entity_poly.entity_id
_entity_poly.type
_entity_poly.pdbx_seq_one_letter_code
_entity_poly.pdbx_strand_id
1 'polypeptide(L)'
;MSQSPNDYLQKWKFRTNNYLRILHEREAPPEDKKCYEHWRLPFHKIGKWNGGFFEETSLTKIGMDIYLGHQGMPCPALGDIHEWEDTDRPIYQPAEDFPTILEPSFLNHKQCITVVDKSGVHSIMIRFCQCPNACTPDKQLFEMAMFPASFTRPKTVFTFPVLDGFALDNLECGTSAMNYYNKLTSSIFPHLVPVR
;
A
#
# COMPACT_ATOMS: atom_id res chain seq x y z
N MET A 1 -39.44 27.39 -33.16
CA MET A 1 -39.49 27.72 -31.73
C MET A 1 -38.07 27.72 -31.21
N SER A 2 -37.50 28.89 -30.91
CA SER A 2 -36.15 29.03 -30.36
C SER A 2 -36.14 28.56 -28.91
N GLN A 3 -35.23 27.64 -28.55
CA GLN A 3 -35.06 27.24 -27.16
C GLN A 3 -34.54 28.43 -26.37
N SER A 4 -35.24 28.77 -25.29
CA SER A 4 -34.80 29.79 -24.35
C SER A 4 -33.51 29.31 -23.65
N PRO A 5 -32.54 30.20 -23.36
CA PRO A 5 -31.41 29.87 -22.49
C PRO A 5 -31.80 29.17 -21.19
N ASN A 6 -33.01 29.45 -20.66
CA ASN A 6 -33.53 28.78 -19.47
C ASN A 6 -33.89 27.30 -19.73
N ASP A 7 -34.41 26.96 -20.92
CA ASP A 7 -34.69 25.57 -21.30
C ASP A 7 -33.41 24.76 -21.40
N TYR A 8 -32.32 25.38 -21.87
CA TYR A 8 -31.01 24.74 -21.92
C TYR A 8 -30.48 24.48 -20.51
N LEU A 9 -30.58 25.45 -19.60
CA LEU A 9 -30.13 25.30 -18.21
C LEU A 9 -30.92 24.23 -17.45
N GLN A 10 -32.23 24.09 -17.67
CA GLN A 10 -33.05 23.05 -17.04
C GLN A 10 -32.67 21.65 -17.56
N LYS A 11 -32.47 21.51 -18.87
CA LYS A 11 -31.96 20.25 -19.46
C LYS A 11 -30.57 19.90 -18.95
N TRP A 12 -29.70 20.90 -18.79
CA TRP A 12 -28.35 20.72 -18.27
C TRP A 12 -28.37 20.28 -16.80
N LYS A 13 -29.13 20.96 -15.93
CA LYS A 13 -29.30 20.58 -14.52
C LYS A 13 -29.77 19.14 -14.35
N PHE A 14 -30.74 18.70 -15.14
CA PHE A 14 -31.23 17.31 -15.09
C PHE A 14 -30.16 16.28 -15.48
N ARG A 15 -29.36 16.59 -16.51
CA ARG A 15 -28.25 15.73 -16.93
C ARG A 15 -27.12 15.71 -15.90
N THR A 16 -26.76 16.85 -15.34
CA THR A 16 -25.77 16.96 -14.27
C THR A 16 -26.24 16.21 -13.02
N ASN A 17 -27.51 16.34 -12.62
CA ASN A 17 -28.04 15.58 -11.48
C ASN A 17 -28.06 14.08 -11.73
N ASN A 18 -28.39 13.62 -12.96
CA ASN A 18 -28.27 12.20 -13.31
C ASN A 18 -26.81 11.73 -13.28
N TYR A 19 -25.88 12.53 -13.80
CA TYR A 19 -24.45 12.24 -13.77
C TYR A 19 -23.93 12.16 -12.32
N LEU A 20 -24.31 13.10 -11.46
CA LEU A 20 -23.97 13.10 -10.04
C LEU A 20 -24.59 11.92 -9.30
N ARG A 21 -25.83 11.52 -9.63
CA ARG A 21 -26.45 10.32 -9.08
C ARG A 21 -25.70 9.06 -9.50
N ILE A 22 -25.32 8.94 -10.77
CA ILE A 22 -24.52 7.82 -11.28
C ILE A 22 -23.14 7.80 -10.63
N LEU A 23 -22.51 8.96 -10.39
CA LEU A 23 -21.25 9.04 -9.65
C LEU A 23 -21.44 8.60 -8.20
N HIS A 24 -22.45 9.11 -7.49
CA HIS A 24 -22.78 8.71 -6.13
C HIS A 24 -23.11 7.21 -6.01
N GLU A 25 -23.79 6.62 -6.99
CA GLU A 25 -24.08 5.18 -7.03
C GLU A 25 -22.80 4.35 -7.31
N ARG A 26 -21.81 4.91 -8.00
CA ARG A 26 -20.49 4.29 -8.23
C ARG A 26 -19.53 4.50 -7.05
N GLU A 27 -19.70 5.59 -6.31
CA GLU A 27 -18.98 5.92 -5.07
C GLU A 27 -19.66 5.36 -3.82
N ALA A 28 -20.88 4.83 -3.95
CA ALA A 28 -21.56 4.12 -2.88
C ALA A 28 -20.62 3.04 -2.35
N PRO A 29 -20.46 2.92 -1.02
CA PRO A 29 -19.54 1.95 -0.45
C PRO A 29 -19.90 0.57 -1.03
N PRO A 30 -18.98 -0.10 -1.77
CA PRO A 30 -19.21 -1.48 -2.15
C PRO A 30 -19.58 -2.27 -0.90
N GLU A 31 -20.49 -3.23 -1.07
CA GLU A 31 -20.66 -4.28 -0.07
C GLU A 31 -19.28 -4.78 0.36
N ASP A 32 -19.08 -5.01 1.66
CA ASP A 32 -17.81 -5.42 2.27
C ASP A 32 -17.18 -6.60 1.49
N LYS A 33 -16.37 -6.29 0.47
CA LYS A 33 -15.64 -7.28 -0.30
C LYS A 33 -14.41 -7.62 0.50
N LYS A 34 -14.50 -8.69 1.29
CA LYS A 34 -13.32 -9.38 1.82
C LYS A 34 -12.46 -9.81 0.63
N CYS A 35 -11.44 -9.01 0.32
CA CYS A 35 -10.54 -9.27 -0.79
C CYS A 35 -9.45 -10.25 -0.33
N TYR A 36 -9.68 -11.54 -0.58
CA TYR A 36 -8.71 -12.60 -0.27
C TYR A 36 -7.47 -12.56 -1.19
N GLU A 37 -7.44 -11.65 -2.16
CA GLU A 37 -6.37 -11.56 -3.17
C GLU A 37 -5.22 -10.62 -2.76
N HIS A 38 -5.29 -9.98 -1.58
CA HIS A 38 -4.20 -9.13 -1.07
C HIS A 38 -2.86 -9.89 -1.00
N TRP A 39 -2.91 -11.18 -0.67
CA TRP A 39 -1.74 -12.07 -0.68
C TRP A 39 -1.09 -12.19 -2.07
N ARG A 40 -1.89 -12.15 -3.14
CA ARG A 40 -1.42 -12.31 -4.53
C ARG A 40 -1.04 -10.98 -5.18
N LEU A 41 -1.52 -9.86 -4.64
CA LEU A 41 -1.29 -8.52 -5.15
C LEU A 41 -0.78 -7.60 -4.03
N PRO A 42 0.47 -7.80 -3.55
CA PRO A 42 1.00 -7.09 -2.39
C PRO A 42 1.16 -5.57 -2.58
N PHE A 43 0.95 -5.04 -3.80
CA PHE A 43 1.11 -3.62 -4.13
C PHE A 43 -0.17 -2.99 -4.70
N HIS A 44 -1.32 -3.65 -4.70
CA HIS A 44 -2.54 -2.95 -5.14
C HIS A 44 -2.99 -1.94 -4.08
N LYS A 45 -3.55 -0.80 -4.51
CA LYS A 45 -4.07 0.22 -3.61
C LYS A 45 -5.34 -0.27 -2.92
N ILE A 46 -5.40 -0.08 -1.60
CA ILE A 46 -6.58 -0.38 -0.79
C ILE A 46 -7.15 0.89 -0.17
N GLY A 47 -8.47 0.93 -0.05
CA GLY A 47 -9.20 2.00 0.64
C GLY A 47 -9.92 1.44 1.87
N LYS A 48 -9.91 2.19 2.96
CA LYS A 48 -10.77 1.95 4.12
C LYS A 48 -11.95 2.90 4.06
N TRP A 49 -13.16 2.36 4.14
CA TRP A 49 -14.36 3.18 4.31
C TRP A 49 -14.36 3.78 5.73
N ASN A 50 -14.42 5.10 5.83
CA ASN A 50 -14.44 5.82 7.12
C ASN A 50 -15.85 6.30 7.53
N GLY A 51 -16.90 5.93 6.77
CA GLY A 51 -18.27 6.38 6.98
C GLY A 51 -18.74 7.44 5.99
N GLY A 52 -17.84 8.11 5.27
CA GLY A 52 -18.20 9.11 4.25
C GLY A 52 -17.45 8.99 2.92
N PHE A 53 -16.19 8.56 2.96
CA PHE A 53 -15.38 8.34 1.76
C PHE A 53 -14.38 7.20 1.96
N PHE A 54 -13.79 6.72 0.86
CA PHE A 54 -12.64 5.83 0.93
C PHE A 54 -11.37 6.62 1.21
N GLU A 55 -10.77 6.35 2.36
CA GLU A 55 -9.45 6.85 2.69
C GLU A 55 -8.40 5.81 2.25
N GLU A 56 -7.33 6.26 1.60
CA GLU A 56 -6.21 5.41 1.23
C GLU A 56 -5.57 4.81 2.50
N THR A 57 -5.42 3.48 2.54
CA THR A 57 -4.76 2.79 3.66
C THR A 57 -3.66 1.86 3.15
N SER A 58 -2.75 1.45 4.03
CA SER A 58 -1.66 0.55 3.66
C SER A 58 -1.96 -0.88 4.10
N LEU A 59 -1.43 -1.86 3.36
CA LEU A 59 -1.54 -3.28 3.69
C LEU A 59 -0.92 -3.59 5.07
N THR A 60 0.12 -2.85 5.47
CA THR A 60 0.68 -2.88 6.82
C THR A 60 -0.34 -2.57 7.91
N LYS A 61 -1.20 -1.56 7.71
CA LYS A 61 -2.21 -1.15 8.72
C LYS A 61 -3.26 -2.23 8.98
N ILE A 62 -3.41 -3.19 8.06
CA ILE A 62 -4.32 -4.32 8.20
C ILE A 62 -3.57 -5.64 8.52
N GLY A 63 -2.31 -5.55 8.94
CA GLY A 63 -1.53 -6.69 9.44
C GLY A 63 -0.84 -7.54 8.37
N MET A 64 -0.72 -7.06 7.13
CA MET A 64 -0.01 -7.81 6.09
C MET A 64 1.51 -7.61 6.21
N ASP A 65 2.21 -8.72 6.42
CA ASP A 65 3.67 -8.81 6.40
C ASP A 65 4.12 -9.62 5.16
N ILE A 66 5.19 -9.17 4.49
CA ILE A 66 5.86 -9.93 3.42
C ILE A 66 7.08 -10.61 4.02
N TYR A 67 7.18 -11.93 3.88
CA TYR A 67 8.35 -12.70 4.31
C TYR A 67 9.32 -12.86 3.14
N LEU A 68 10.60 -12.56 3.37
CA LEU A 68 11.66 -12.81 2.40
C LEU A 68 12.27 -14.19 2.62
N GLY A 69 12.61 -14.86 1.52
CA GLY A 69 13.01 -16.26 1.54
C GLY A 69 11.84 -17.20 1.84
N HIS A 70 12.12 -18.50 1.89
CA HIS A 70 11.15 -19.56 2.23
C HIS A 70 9.81 -19.48 1.47
N GLN A 71 9.82 -19.06 0.20
CA GLN A 71 8.62 -18.93 -0.64
C GLN A 71 7.53 -18.03 -0.02
N GLY A 72 7.93 -17.02 0.75
CA GLY A 72 6.98 -16.12 1.43
C GLY A 72 6.41 -16.69 2.74
N MET A 73 6.93 -17.81 3.23
CA MET A 73 6.58 -18.36 4.54
C MET A 73 7.43 -17.74 5.66
N PRO A 74 6.93 -17.74 6.90
CA PRO A 74 7.73 -17.36 8.07
C PRO A 74 9.04 -18.13 8.14
N CYS A 75 10.13 -17.42 8.44
CA CYS A 75 11.43 -18.04 8.57
C CYS A 75 11.43 -18.98 9.78
N PRO A 76 11.75 -20.29 9.63
CA PRO A 76 11.71 -21.24 10.74
C PRO A 76 12.74 -20.93 11.83
N ALA A 77 13.78 -20.17 11.48
CA ALA A 77 14.79 -19.71 12.43
C ALA A 77 14.27 -18.63 13.40
N LEU A 78 13.13 -17.99 13.11
CA LEU A 78 12.54 -16.95 13.96
C LEU A 78 11.63 -17.51 15.06
N GLY A 79 11.44 -18.84 15.13
CA GLY A 79 10.44 -19.46 16.00
C GLY A 79 9.00 -19.14 15.53
N ASP A 80 8.01 -19.92 15.98
CA ASP A 80 6.60 -19.67 15.68
C ASP A 80 6.15 -18.33 16.27
N ILE A 81 6.32 -17.24 15.52
CA ILE A 81 5.64 -15.98 15.81
C ILE A 81 4.23 -16.09 15.21
N HIS A 82 3.41 -16.98 15.79
CA HIS A 82 1.97 -16.97 15.58
C HIS A 82 1.35 -15.95 16.55
N GLU A 83 1.74 -14.68 16.47
CA GLU A 83 1.03 -13.57 17.12
C GLU A 83 -0.11 -13.13 16.19
N TRP A 84 -1.17 -13.92 16.18
CA TRP A 84 -2.48 -13.32 16.05
C TRP A 84 -2.77 -12.74 17.45
N GLU A 85 -2.74 -11.41 17.57
CA GLU A 85 -3.34 -10.77 18.73
C GLU A 85 -4.85 -11.04 18.66
N ASP A 86 -5.24 -12.09 19.36
CA ASP A 86 -6.60 -12.37 19.76
C ASP A 86 -7.06 -11.16 20.60
N THR A 87 -7.93 -10.33 20.01
CA THR A 87 -8.27 -8.98 20.51
C THR A 87 -9.17 -8.98 21.75
N ASP A 88 -9.30 -10.10 22.46
CA ASP A 88 -10.18 -10.25 23.62
C ASP A 88 -9.45 -10.54 24.94
N ARG A 89 -8.19 -10.09 25.12
CA ARG A 89 -7.53 -10.21 26.44
C ARG A 89 -7.84 -8.99 27.33
N PRO A 90 -8.56 -9.16 28.46
CA PRO A 90 -8.89 -8.06 29.34
C PRO A 90 -7.64 -7.53 30.05
N ILE A 91 -7.59 -6.19 30.17
CA ILE A 91 -6.57 -5.41 30.87
C ILE A 91 -6.50 -5.87 32.33
N TYR A 92 -5.42 -6.54 32.71
CA TYR A 92 -5.03 -6.71 34.11
C TYR A 92 -3.72 -5.96 34.33
N GLN A 93 -3.77 -4.91 35.16
CA GLN A 93 -2.60 -4.18 35.64
C GLN A 93 -2.15 -4.75 37.02
N PRO A 94 -1.01 -4.33 37.57
CA PRO A 94 0.30 -4.95 37.38
C PRO A 94 0.77 -5.60 38.71
N ALA A 95 1.64 -6.60 38.65
CA ALA A 95 2.38 -7.05 39.83
C ALA A 95 3.85 -6.66 39.67
N GLU A 96 4.30 -5.82 40.59
CA GLU A 96 5.69 -5.48 40.88
C GLU A 96 6.53 -6.78 40.95
N ASP A 97 7.78 -6.73 40.49
CA ASP A 97 8.75 -7.85 40.35
C ASP A 97 8.74 -8.66 39.04
N PHE A 98 8.68 -7.99 37.88
CA PHE A 98 9.09 -8.63 36.62
C PHE A 98 10.55 -8.30 36.28
N PRO A 99 11.44 -9.30 36.13
CA PRO A 99 12.77 -9.04 35.57
C PRO A 99 12.57 -8.43 34.19
N THR A 100 13.29 -7.33 33.92
CA THR A 100 13.34 -6.65 32.63
C THR A 100 13.36 -7.70 31.54
N ILE A 101 12.22 -7.92 30.90
CA ILE A 101 12.12 -8.84 29.77
C ILE A 101 13.12 -8.27 28.78
N LEU A 102 14.22 -9.02 28.59
CA LEU A 102 15.20 -8.80 27.53
C LEU A 102 14.38 -8.49 26.29
N GLU A 103 14.38 -7.22 25.85
CA GLU A 103 13.88 -6.78 24.55
C GLU A 103 14.32 -7.83 23.55
N PRO A 104 13.44 -8.76 23.15
CA PRO A 104 13.94 -9.93 22.48
C PRO A 104 14.31 -9.48 21.09
N SER A 105 15.41 -10.02 20.58
CA SER A 105 16.04 -9.71 19.29
C SER A 105 15.10 -9.78 18.07
N PHE A 106 13.84 -10.14 18.26
CA PHE A 106 12.75 -10.18 17.30
C PHE A 106 12.41 -8.84 16.65
N LEU A 107 12.78 -7.69 17.22
CA LEU A 107 12.58 -6.39 16.56
C LEU A 107 13.54 -6.14 15.37
N ASN A 108 14.63 -6.91 15.23
CA ASN A 108 15.66 -6.64 14.22
C ASN A 108 15.38 -7.26 12.83
N HIS A 109 14.40 -8.16 12.70
CA HIS A 109 14.09 -8.79 11.40
C HIS A 109 12.85 -8.20 10.71
N LYS A 110 12.06 -7.39 11.42
CA LYS A 110 10.84 -6.75 10.91
C LYS A 110 11.15 -5.30 10.56
N GLN A 111 11.00 -4.93 9.29
CA GLN A 111 11.30 -3.58 8.84
C GLN A 111 10.16 -3.00 7.99
N CYS A 112 9.74 -1.78 8.33
CA CYS A 112 8.86 -1.00 7.45
C CYS A 112 9.69 -0.46 6.28
N ILE A 113 9.31 -0.85 5.06
CA ILE A 113 9.98 -0.49 3.82
C ILE A 113 8.98 0.21 2.90
N THR A 114 9.42 1.32 2.31
CA THR A 114 8.68 2.00 1.25
C THR A 114 8.98 1.31 -0.09
N VAL A 115 7.97 0.68 -0.67
CA VAL A 115 8.03 0.05 -1.98
C VAL A 115 7.45 1.01 -3.01
N VAL A 116 8.26 1.39 -4.00
CA VAL A 116 7.80 2.15 -5.17
C VAL A 116 7.51 1.14 -6.28
N ASP A 117 6.26 1.07 -6.70
CA ASP A 117 5.77 0.17 -7.74
C ASP A 117 5.00 0.93 -8.82
N LYS A 118 4.75 0.32 -9.98
CA LYS A 118 3.91 0.89 -11.05
C LYS A 118 2.51 1.28 -10.59
N SER A 119 2.01 0.62 -9.54
CA SER A 119 0.72 0.90 -8.93
C SER A 119 0.72 2.11 -7.99
N GLY A 120 1.89 2.56 -7.54
CA GLY A 120 2.03 3.66 -6.57
C GLY A 120 3.15 3.43 -5.56
N VAL A 121 3.10 4.19 -4.47
CA VAL A 121 4.07 4.11 -3.37
C VAL A 121 3.41 3.50 -2.16
N HIS A 122 4.00 2.42 -1.65
CA HIS A 122 3.42 1.57 -0.61
C HIS A 122 4.33 1.50 0.60
N SER A 123 3.76 1.55 1.80
CA SER A 123 4.49 1.27 3.04
C SER A 123 4.15 -0.14 3.52
N ILE A 124 5.13 -1.05 3.45
CA ILE A 124 4.95 -2.49 3.68
C ILE A 124 5.91 -2.99 4.76
N MET A 125 5.43 -3.85 5.64
CA MET A 125 6.28 -4.57 6.58
C MET A 125 6.93 -5.77 5.89
N ILE A 126 8.25 -5.79 5.88
CA ILE A 126 9.05 -6.88 5.33
C ILE A 126 9.77 -7.59 6.47
N ARG A 127 9.74 -8.93 6.44
CA ARG A 127 10.46 -9.79 7.38
C ARG A 127 11.58 -10.53 6.67
N PHE A 128 12.81 -10.23 7.06
CA PHE A 128 14.00 -10.86 6.48
C PHE A 128 14.21 -12.27 7.02
N CYS A 129 14.69 -13.18 6.17
CA CYS A 129 15.16 -14.49 6.56
C CYS A 129 16.40 -14.37 7.45
N GLN A 130 16.43 -15.13 8.55
CA GLN A 130 17.51 -15.18 9.53
C GLN A 130 18.10 -16.59 9.68
N CYS A 131 17.88 -17.48 8.69
CA CYS A 131 18.52 -18.79 8.71
C CYS A 131 20.06 -18.65 8.70
N PRO A 132 20.81 -19.61 9.27
CA PRO A 132 22.29 -19.59 9.22
C PRO A 132 22.87 -19.48 7.81
N ASN A 133 22.15 -20.00 6.80
CA ASN A 133 22.51 -19.94 5.39
C ASN A 133 21.79 -18.82 4.62
N ALA A 134 21.17 -17.86 5.31
CA ALA A 134 20.45 -16.78 4.66
C ALA A 134 21.41 -15.85 3.90
N CYS A 135 20.99 -15.44 2.70
CA CYS A 135 21.67 -14.43 1.93
C CYS A 135 21.64 -13.07 2.65
N THR A 136 22.50 -12.14 2.23
CA THR A 136 22.49 -10.76 2.73
C THR A 136 21.14 -10.06 2.41
N PRO A 137 20.70 -9.06 3.20
CA PRO A 137 19.38 -8.42 3.05
C PRO A 137 19.07 -7.89 1.63
N ASP A 138 20.07 -7.31 0.97
CA ASP A 138 20.00 -6.84 -0.42
C ASP A 138 19.70 -7.98 -1.40
N LYS A 139 20.35 -9.14 -1.23
CA LYS A 139 20.09 -10.34 -2.04
C LYS A 139 18.71 -10.90 -1.81
N GLN A 140 18.24 -10.92 -0.56
CA GLN A 140 16.88 -11.35 -0.23
C GLN A 140 15.81 -10.45 -0.90
N LEU A 141 16.08 -9.14 -1.01
CA LEU A 141 15.21 -8.22 -1.74
C LEU A 141 15.26 -8.47 -3.26
N PHE A 142 16.45 -8.74 -3.80
CA PHE A 142 16.60 -9.07 -5.22
C PHE A 142 15.86 -10.34 -5.63
N GLU A 143 15.85 -11.37 -4.79
CA GLU A 143 15.06 -12.60 -5.01
C GLU A 143 13.55 -12.30 -5.15
N MET A 144 13.07 -11.22 -4.54
CA MET A 144 11.70 -10.74 -4.65
C MET A 144 11.50 -9.66 -5.72
N ALA A 145 12.45 -9.53 -6.65
CA ALA A 145 12.41 -8.55 -7.72
C ALA A 145 12.31 -7.09 -7.22
N MET A 146 12.94 -6.79 -6.07
CA MET A 146 13.02 -5.46 -5.49
C MET A 146 14.45 -4.93 -5.50
N PHE A 147 14.63 -3.71 -5.99
CA PHE A 147 15.91 -3.01 -6.05
C PHE A 147 16.01 -1.97 -4.93
N PRO A 148 16.92 -2.12 -3.96
CA PRO A 148 17.03 -1.17 -2.87
C PRO A 148 17.67 0.15 -3.29
N ALA A 149 17.16 1.27 -2.75
CA ALA A 149 17.79 2.59 -2.91
C ALA A 149 19.13 2.70 -2.16
N SER A 150 19.35 1.83 -1.17
CA SER A 150 20.57 1.75 -0.36
C SER A 150 20.84 0.31 0.05
N PHE A 151 22.09 -0.14 -0.13
CA PHE A 151 22.52 -1.50 0.20
C PHE A 151 22.88 -1.70 1.68
N THR A 152 23.10 -0.62 2.45
CA THR A 152 23.48 -0.72 3.86
C THR A 152 22.26 -0.84 4.77
N ARG A 153 21.19 -0.09 4.47
CA ARG A 153 19.93 -0.15 5.21
C ARG A 153 18.76 0.25 4.31
N PRO A 154 18.14 -0.72 3.61
CA PRO A 154 17.13 -0.43 2.61
C PRO A 154 15.85 0.06 3.26
N LYS A 155 15.61 1.37 3.27
CA LYS A 155 14.32 1.96 3.67
C LYS A 155 13.34 2.10 2.50
N THR A 156 13.89 2.21 1.30
CA THR A 156 13.15 2.39 0.07
C THR A 156 13.63 1.37 -0.94
N VAL A 157 12.69 0.73 -1.61
CA VAL A 157 12.95 -0.25 -2.68
C VAL A 157 12.07 0.07 -3.89
N PHE A 158 12.57 -0.25 -5.07
CA PHE A 158 11.89 -0.07 -6.35
C PHE A 158 11.62 -1.43 -6.96
N THR A 159 10.43 -1.68 -7.46
CA THR A 159 10.16 -2.90 -8.24
C THR A 159 10.76 -2.77 -9.65
N PHE A 160 11.17 -3.88 -10.27
CA PHE A 160 11.63 -3.82 -11.67
C PHE A 160 10.60 -3.16 -12.62
N PRO A 161 9.28 -3.46 -12.53
CA PRO A 161 8.29 -2.80 -13.36
C PRO A 161 8.26 -1.27 -13.27
N VAL A 162 8.55 -0.68 -12.10
CA VAL A 162 8.59 0.78 -11.98
C VAL A 162 9.87 1.37 -12.59
N LEU A 163 10.98 0.63 -12.54
CA LEU A 163 12.23 1.03 -13.19
C LEU A 163 12.10 0.97 -14.71
N ASP A 164 11.49 -0.09 -15.24
CA ASP A 164 11.21 -0.22 -16.67
C ASP A 164 10.27 0.90 -17.16
N GLY A 165 9.20 1.16 -16.41
CA GLY A 165 8.26 2.24 -16.70
C GLY A 165 8.92 3.62 -16.67
N PHE A 166 9.82 3.88 -15.71
CA PHE A 166 10.57 5.12 -15.66
C PHE A 166 11.51 5.27 -16.85
N ALA A 167 12.24 4.20 -17.21
CA ALA A 167 13.14 4.21 -18.35
C ALA A 167 12.41 4.54 -19.67
N LEU A 168 11.21 3.98 -19.87
CA LEU A 168 10.34 4.29 -21.00
C LEU A 168 9.85 5.75 -20.99
N ASP A 169 9.27 6.23 -19.89
CA ASP A 169 8.76 7.61 -19.77
C ASP A 169 9.88 8.66 -19.89
N ASN A 170 11.10 8.32 -19.42
CA ASN A 170 12.27 9.17 -19.56
C ASN A 170 12.74 9.22 -21.02
N LEU A 171 12.76 8.09 -21.72
CA LEU A 171 13.17 8.00 -23.13
C LEU A 171 12.18 8.70 -24.06
N GLU A 172 10.87 8.47 -23.88
CA GLU A 172 9.83 8.98 -24.78
C GLU A 172 9.55 10.46 -24.56
N CYS A 173 9.53 10.91 -23.30
CA CYS A 173 8.98 12.20 -22.91
C CYS A 173 9.98 13.10 -22.16
N GLY A 174 11.22 12.64 -21.92
CA GLY A 174 12.20 13.39 -21.10
C GLY A 174 11.74 13.58 -19.65
N THR A 175 10.85 12.72 -19.16
CA THR A 175 10.24 12.86 -17.84
C THR A 175 11.31 12.77 -16.75
N SER A 176 11.38 13.77 -15.88
CA SER A 176 12.28 13.73 -14.72
C SER A 176 11.82 12.69 -13.71
N ALA A 177 12.75 12.13 -12.93
CA ALA A 177 12.43 11.15 -11.88
C ALA A 177 11.39 11.67 -10.88
N MET A 178 11.44 12.96 -10.53
CA MET A 178 10.47 13.58 -9.63
C MET A 178 9.07 13.67 -10.24
N ASN A 179 8.96 14.01 -11.53
CA ASN A 179 7.66 14.06 -12.22
C ASN A 179 7.06 12.66 -12.35
N TYR A 180 7.90 11.66 -12.64
CA TYR A 180 7.47 10.27 -12.67
C TYR A 180 7.01 9.78 -11.30
N TYR A 181 7.75 10.08 -10.23
CA TYR A 181 7.35 9.78 -8.86
C TYR A 181 6.04 10.46 -8.46
N ASN A 182 5.86 11.74 -8.86
CA ASN A 182 4.62 12.47 -8.65
C ASN A 182 3.45 11.80 -9.37
N LYS A 183 3.63 11.31 -10.61
CA LYS A 183 2.62 10.55 -11.35
C LYS A 183 2.18 9.27 -10.61
N LEU A 184 3.10 8.58 -9.93
CA LEU A 184 2.81 7.38 -9.14
C LEU A 184 2.09 7.68 -7.82
N THR A 185 2.49 8.75 -7.14
CA THR A 185 1.90 9.17 -5.85
C THR A 185 0.61 9.96 -6.00
N SER A 186 0.42 10.58 -7.16
CA SER A 186 -0.80 11.29 -7.47
C SER A 186 -1.92 10.27 -7.65
N SER A 187 -2.70 10.05 -6.59
CA SER A 187 -4.01 9.39 -6.63
C SER A 187 -5.03 10.31 -7.35
N ILE A 188 -4.68 10.83 -8.52
CA ILE A 188 -5.57 11.68 -9.31
C ILE A 188 -6.61 10.74 -9.90
N PHE A 189 -7.70 10.59 -9.15
CA PHE A 189 -9.02 10.54 -9.74
C PHE A 189 -9.17 11.81 -10.60
N PRO A 190 -9.27 11.71 -11.93
CA PRO A 190 -9.29 12.87 -12.82
C PRO A 190 -10.44 13.86 -12.54
N HIS A 191 -11.43 13.47 -11.72
CA HIS A 191 -12.61 14.27 -11.38
C HIS A 191 -12.46 15.15 -10.11
N LEU A 192 -11.34 15.08 -9.37
CA LEU A 192 -11.13 15.85 -8.14
C LEU A 192 -10.20 17.06 -8.31
N VAL A 193 -9.88 17.47 -9.54
CA VAL A 193 -9.20 18.75 -9.77
C VAL A 193 -10.25 19.86 -9.65
N PRO A 194 -10.22 20.73 -8.61
CA PRO A 194 -11.06 21.92 -8.61
C PRO A 194 -10.60 22.78 -9.77
N VAL A 195 -11.48 22.99 -10.74
CA VAL A 195 -11.26 23.98 -11.80
C VAL A 195 -11.20 25.33 -11.09
N ARG A 196 -9.99 25.90 -11.02
CA ARG A 196 -9.80 27.30 -10.62
C ARG A 196 -10.11 28.23 -11.77
#